data_AF-A0A5L5WH48-F1
#
_entry.id   AF-A0A5L5WH48-F1
#
_cell.length_a   1.000
_cell.length_b   1.000
_cell.length_c   1.000
_cell.angle_alpha   90.00
_cell.angle_beta   90.00
_cell.angle_gamma   90.00
#
_symmetry.space_group_name_H-M   'P 1'
#
loop_
_entity.id
_entity.type
_entity.pdbx_description
1 polymer ?
#
loop_
_entity_poly.entity_id
_entity_poly.type
_entity_poly.pdbx_seq_one_letter_code
_entity_poly.pdbx_strand_id
1 'polypeptide(L)'
;MQHQEQEKKDLAFFNDQKEKITIYLKYNIPDFNTVTFTNEEFNSIGISIDGYINNDKNLSFTAGKDVKLFSCSDELDKMFKDPRKGYDEIIEKEETSLEMPKEKTKTINEILSDLKSYEDQIISRNKI
;
A
#
# COMPACT_ATOMS: atom_id res chain seq x y z
N MET A 1 -24.20 -13.05 12.16
CA MET A 1 -23.88 -11.63 11.90
C MET A 1 -22.50 -11.27 12.42
N GLN A 2 -22.21 -11.35 13.74
CA GLN A 2 -20.87 -10.98 14.25
C GLN A 2 -19.70 -11.80 13.69
N HIS A 3 -19.87 -13.10 13.44
CA HIS A 3 -18.80 -13.93 12.86
C HIS A 3 -18.43 -13.50 11.43
N GLN A 4 -19.44 -13.22 10.60
CA GLN A 4 -19.24 -12.75 9.22
C GLN A 4 -18.63 -11.34 9.14
N GLU A 5 -18.88 -10.48 10.13
CA GLU A 5 -18.24 -9.16 10.21
C GLU A 5 -16.77 -9.27 10.61
N GLN A 6 -16.42 -10.23 11.48
CA GLN A 6 -15.04 -10.47 11.87
C GLN A 6 -14.23 -11.07 10.71
N GLU A 7 -14.75 -12.09 10.03
CA GLU A 7 -14.11 -12.69 8.85
C GLU A 7 -13.83 -11.65 7.75
N LYS A 8 -14.75 -10.70 7.53
CA LYS A 8 -14.55 -9.61 6.57
C LYS A 8 -13.43 -8.66 6.98
N LYS A 9 -13.33 -8.33 8.26
CA LYS A 9 -12.25 -7.48 8.79
C LYS A 9 -10.90 -8.18 8.69
N ASP A 10 -10.87 -9.48 8.99
CA ASP A 10 -9.66 -10.29 8.92
C ASP A 10 -9.19 -10.43 7.46
N LEU A 11 -10.09 -10.72 6.53
CA LEU A 11 -9.76 -10.77 5.10
C LEU A 11 -9.26 -9.42 4.57
N ALA A 12 -9.92 -8.32 4.94
CA ALA A 12 -9.46 -6.97 4.59
C ALA A 12 -8.05 -6.71 5.13
N PHE A 13 -7.80 -7.09 6.39
CA PHE A 13 -6.47 -6.95 6.99
C PHE A 13 -5.40 -7.77 6.25
N PHE A 14 -5.68 -9.03 5.91
CA PHE A 14 -4.74 -9.85 5.13
C PHE A 14 -4.46 -9.26 3.76
N ASN A 15 -5.49 -8.77 3.07
CA ASN A 15 -5.32 -8.12 1.77
C ASN A 15 -4.43 -6.88 1.87
N ASP A 16 -4.66 -6.02 2.87
CA ASP A 16 -3.82 -4.86 3.14
C ASP A 16 -2.36 -5.28 3.41
N GLN A 17 -2.12 -6.32 4.20
CA GLN A 17 -0.76 -6.80 4.48
C GLN A 17 -0.08 -7.37 3.23
N LYS A 18 -0.80 -8.14 2.42
CA LYS A 18 -0.29 -8.68 1.15
C LYS A 18 0.13 -7.56 0.19
N GLU A 19 -0.66 -6.49 0.12
CA GLU A 19 -0.33 -5.32 -0.68
C GLU A 19 0.95 -4.65 -0.19
N LYS A 20 1.08 -4.41 1.12
CA LYS A 20 2.30 -3.84 1.73
C LYS A 20 3.54 -4.67 1.44
N ILE A 21 3.44 -5.99 1.62
CA ILE A 21 4.54 -6.94 1.35
C ILE A 21 4.92 -6.88 -0.14
N THR A 22 3.93 -6.84 -1.04
CA THR A 22 4.14 -6.76 -2.48
C THR A 22 4.90 -5.49 -2.86
N ILE A 23 4.49 -4.32 -2.33
CA ILE A 23 5.16 -3.03 -2.55
C ILE A 23 6.59 -3.08 -2.01
N TYR A 24 6.78 -3.60 -0.80
CA TYR A 24 8.09 -3.73 -0.17
C TYR A 24 9.05 -4.60 -1.00
N LEU A 25 8.58 -5.76 -1.48
CA LEU A 25 9.36 -6.68 -2.32
C LEU A 25 9.68 -6.03 -3.66
N LYS A 26 8.68 -5.48 -4.35
CA LYS A 26 8.85 -4.81 -5.64
C LYS A 26 9.84 -3.66 -5.57
N TYR A 27 9.82 -2.90 -4.48
CA TYR A 27 10.74 -1.79 -4.32
C TYR A 27 12.16 -2.28 -4.03
N ASN A 28 12.32 -3.23 -3.09
CA ASN A 28 13.64 -3.63 -2.63
C ASN A 28 14.33 -4.67 -3.53
N ILE A 29 13.59 -5.42 -4.35
CA ILE A 29 14.11 -6.45 -5.23
C ILE A 29 13.96 -5.97 -6.67
N PRO A 30 15.07 -5.59 -7.35
CA PRO A 30 15.02 -5.11 -8.74
C PRO A 30 14.43 -6.15 -9.70
N ASP A 31 14.75 -7.42 -9.49
CA ASP A 31 14.32 -8.55 -10.32
C ASP A 31 12.99 -9.17 -9.83
N PHE A 32 12.14 -8.38 -9.19
CA PHE A 32 10.82 -8.81 -8.76
C PHE A 32 9.86 -8.93 -9.95
N ASN A 33 9.28 -10.12 -10.14
CA ASN A 33 8.30 -10.37 -11.19
C ASN A 33 6.90 -10.65 -10.61
N THR A 34 6.80 -11.65 -9.73
CA THR A 34 5.51 -12.05 -9.13
C THR A 34 5.70 -12.54 -7.70
N VAL A 35 4.64 -12.45 -6.90
CA VAL A 35 4.57 -12.96 -5.54
C VAL A 35 3.42 -13.94 -5.43
N THR A 36 3.68 -15.08 -4.79
CA THR A 36 2.68 -16.09 -4.48
C THR A 36 2.60 -16.27 -2.98
N PHE A 37 1.42 -16.01 -2.42
CA PHE A 37 1.14 -16.26 -1.00
C PHE A 37 0.65 -17.70 -0.83
N THR A 38 1.30 -18.45 0.05
CA THR A 38 1.00 -19.87 0.30
C THR A 38 0.27 -20.11 1.60
N ASN A 39 0.49 -19.27 2.60
CA ASN A 39 -0.17 -19.41 3.90
C ASN A 39 -0.58 -18.05 4.47
N GLU A 40 -1.74 -18.05 5.15
CA GLU A 40 -2.28 -16.91 5.89
C GLU A 40 -2.94 -17.41 7.17
N GLU A 41 -2.20 -17.34 8.28
CA GLU A 41 -2.64 -17.90 9.55
C GLU A 41 -2.56 -16.88 10.68
N PHE A 42 -3.56 -16.94 11.57
CA PHE A 42 -3.50 -16.29 12.87
C PHE A 42 -2.79 -17.22 13.87
N ASN A 43 -1.57 -16.86 14.24
CA ASN A 43 -0.77 -17.56 15.23
C ASN A 43 -0.88 -16.89 16.60
N SER A 44 -0.45 -17.57 17.67
CA SER A 44 -0.48 -16.99 19.03
C SER A 44 0.31 -15.69 19.17
N ILE A 45 1.29 -15.45 18.27
CA ILE A 45 2.11 -14.24 18.19
C ILE A 45 1.40 -13.12 17.40
N GLY A 46 0.43 -13.48 16.55
CA GLY A 46 -0.29 -12.54 15.70
C GLY A 46 -0.66 -13.18 14.37
N ILE A 47 -0.04 -12.71 13.30
CA ILE A 47 -0.35 -13.10 11.93
C ILE A 47 0.94 -13.57 11.27
N SER A 48 0.86 -14.65 10.50
CA SER A 48 1.94 -15.16 9.67
C SER A 48 1.44 -15.25 8.23
N ILE A 49 2.16 -14.59 7.32
CA ILE A 49 1.93 -14.66 5.88
C ILE A 49 3.18 -15.24 5.26
N ASP A 50 3.05 -16.44 4.72
CA ASP A 50 4.14 -17.10 4.01
C ASP A 50 3.91 -17.02 2.51
N GLY A 51 5.01 -16.91 1.77
CA GLY A 51 4.96 -16.90 0.33
C GLY A 51 6.33 -17.08 -0.30
N TYR A 52 6.34 -17.03 -1.63
CA TYR A 52 7.55 -17.04 -2.42
C TYR A 52 7.39 -16.11 -3.62
N ILE A 53 8.52 -15.69 -4.19
CA ILE A 53 8.53 -14.82 -5.37
C ILE A 53 9.05 -15.54 -6.61
N ASN A 54 8.75 -14.98 -7.79
CA ASN A 54 9.25 -15.44 -9.09
C ASN A 54 8.96 -16.92 -9.41
N ASN A 55 7.91 -17.47 -8.79
CA ASN A 55 7.57 -18.89 -8.84
C ASN A 55 8.69 -19.84 -8.38
N ASP A 56 9.65 -19.33 -7.61
CA ASP A 56 10.75 -20.11 -7.05
C ASP A 56 10.57 -20.28 -5.55
N LYS A 57 10.39 -21.54 -5.10
CA LYS A 57 10.20 -21.88 -3.70
C LYS A 57 11.44 -21.61 -2.85
N ASN A 58 12.63 -21.52 -3.45
CA ASN A 58 13.83 -21.15 -2.72
C ASN A 58 13.83 -19.66 -2.37
N LEU A 59 13.07 -18.84 -3.09
CA LEU A 59 12.87 -17.42 -2.82
C LEU A 59 11.66 -17.20 -1.90
N SER A 60 11.62 -17.94 -0.79
CA SER A 60 10.54 -17.89 0.19
C SER A 60 10.72 -16.78 1.22
N PHE A 61 9.61 -16.23 1.69
CA PHE A 61 9.55 -15.28 2.80
C PHE A 61 8.42 -15.63 3.77
N THR A 62 8.60 -15.16 5.00
CA THR A 62 7.63 -15.19 6.09
C THR A 62 7.51 -13.78 6.65
N ALA A 63 6.31 -13.23 6.61
CA ALA A 63 6.00 -11.91 7.13
C ALA A 63 5.03 -12.01 8.30
N GLY A 64 5.36 -11.33 9.40
CA GLY A 64 4.50 -11.23 10.56
C GLY A 64 3.39 -10.18 10.42
N LYS A 65 2.72 -9.89 11.53
CA LYS A 65 1.74 -8.78 11.67
C LYS A 65 2.34 -7.39 11.37
N ASP A 66 3.65 -7.25 11.59
CA ASP A 66 4.40 -6.01 11.36
C ASP A 66 5.57 -6.34 10.43
N VAL A 67 5.84 -5.49 9.43
CA VAL A 67 6.91 -5.70 8.43
C VAL A 67 8.29 -5.77 9.11
N LYS A 68 8.38 -5.33 10.38
CA LYS A 68 9.55 -5.52 11.24
C LYS A 68 9.92 -6.98 11.46
N LEU A 69 8.93 -7.89 11.42
CA LEU A 69 9.13 -9.33 11.49
C LEU A 69 9.03 -9.93 10.09
N PHE A 70 9.88 -9.44 9.19
CA PHE A 70 10.06 -10.01 7.85
C PHE A 70 11.31 -10.88 7.85
N SER A 71 11.12 -12.16 7.58
CA SER A 71 12.20 -13.14 7.41
C SER A 71 12.14 -13.69 5.99
N CYS A 72 13.30 -13.93 5.39
CA CYS A 72 13.39 -14.49 4.04
C CYS A 72 14.52 -15.51 3.96
N SER A 73 14.53 -16.30 2.90
CA SER A 73 15.63 -17.22 2.62
C SER A 73 16.91 -16.48 2.27
N ASP A 74 18.06 -17.12 2.46
CA ASP A 74 19.37 -16.55 2.12
C ASP A 74 19.50 -16.20 0.64
N GLU A 75 18.79 -16.92 -0.23
CA GLU A 75 18.77 -16.65 -1.67
C GLU A 75 17.98 -15.39 -1.99
N LEU A 76 16.82 -15.23 -1.35
CA LEU A 76 16.00 -14.03 -1.48
C LEU A 76 16.72 -12.82 -0.89
N ASP A 77 17.39 -12.97 0.24
CA ASP A 77 18.15 -11.93 0.94
C ASP A 77 19.22 -11.29 0.05
N LYS A 78 19.89 -12.09 -0.79
CA LYS A 78 20.91 -11.63 -1.75
C LYS A 78 20.36 -10.81 -2.91
N MET A 79 19.05 -10.92 -3.19
CA MET A 79 18.40 -10.16 -4.26
C MET A 79 17.98 -8.76 -3.81
N PHE A 80 18.03 -8.47 -2.50
CA PHE A 80 17.71 -7.15 -2.00
C PHE A 80 18.77 -6.13 -2.43
N LYS A 81 18.30 -4.94 -2.80
CA LYS A 81 19.18 -3.78 -2.96
C LYS A 81 19.66 -3.29 -1.60
N ASP A 82 20.93 -2.90 -1.53
CA ASP A 82 21.50 -2.25 -0.36
C ASP A 82 21.63 -0.73 -0.58
N PRO A 83 21.19 0.11 0.38
CA PRO A 83 20.54 -0.25 1.63
C PRO A 83 19.06 -0.65 1.46
N ARG A 84 18.60 -1.62 2.25
CA ARG A 84 17.19 -2.00 2.32
C ARG A 84 16.36 -0.85 2.89
N LYS A 85 15.25 -0.54 2.24
CA LYS A 85 14.32 0.49 2.73
C LYS A 85 13.10 -0.16 3.38
N GLY A 86 12.73 0.36 4.54
CA GLY A 86 11.48 -0.01 5.22
C GLY A 86 10.26 0.47 4.43
N TYR A 87 9.11 -0.14 4.68
CA TYR A 87 7.84 0.24 4.03
C TYR A 87 7.51 1.73 4.19
N ASP A 88 7.68 2.27 5.39
CA ASP A 88 7.39 3.70 5.68
C ASP A 88 8.29 4.64 4.83
N GLU A 89 9.57 4.29 4.67
CA GLU A 89 10.50 5.05 3.81
C GLU A 89 10.16 4.93 2.32
N ILE A 90 9.54 3.83 1.91
CA ILE A 90 9.12 3.61 0.52
C ILE A 90 7.92 4.51 0.21
N ILE A 91 6.89 4.51 1.06
CA ILE A 91 5.74 5.41 0.91
C ILE A 91 6.20 6.85 0.88
N GLU A 92 7.02 7.27 1.85
CA GLU A 92 7.46 8.67 1.94
C GLU A 92 8.23 9.10 0.68
N LYS A 93 9.00 8.18 0.07
CA LYS A 93 9.70 8.44 -1.20
C LYS A 93 8.80 8.35 -2.43
N GLU A 94 7.78 7.51 -2.45
CA GLU A 94 6.77 7.51 -3.52
C GLU A 94 5.94 8.80 -3.49
N GLU A 95 5.53 9.27 -2.31
CA GLU A 95 4.86 10.57 -2.16
C GLU A 95 5.76 11.74 -2.57
N THR A 96 7.08 11.64 -2.34
CA THR A 96 8.06 12.65 -2.76
C THR A 96 8.40 12.56 -4.27
N SER A 97 8.37 11.37 -4.86
CA SER A 97 8.68 11.16 -6.30
C SER A 97 7.45 11.33 -7.20
N LEU A 98 6.25 11.28 -6.64
CA LEU A 98 4.98 11.65 -7.26
C LEU A 98 4.70 13.16 -7.12
N GLU A 99 5.70 14.02 -7.31
CA GLU A 99 5.45 15.38 -7.81
C GLU A 99 5.00 15.32 -9.30
N MET A 100 3.95 14.56 -9.57
CA MET A 100 2.96 14.93 -10.58
C MET A 100 2.12 16.06 -9.94
N PRO A 101 1.71 17.08 -10.71
CA PRO A 101 1.29 18.37 -10.15
C PRO A 101 0.25 18.14 -9.05
N LYS A 102 0.53 18.69 -7.85
CA LYS A 102 -0.42 18.75 -6.74
C LYS A 102 -1.76 19.19 -7.30
N GLU A 103 -2.65 18.23 -7.54
CA GLU A 103 -4.05 18.52 -7.71
C GLU A 103 -4.44 19.05 -6.33
N LYS A 104 -4.46 20.38 -6.22
CA LYS A 104 -4.88 21.06 -5.00
C LYS A 104 -6.22 20.46 -4.66
N THR A 105 -6.27 19.60 -3.65
CA THR A 105 -7.50 19.17 -3.02
C THR A 105 -8.10 20.43 -2.42
N LYS A 106 -8.91 21.12 -3.23
CA LYS A 106 -9.60 22.33 -2.82
C LYS A 106 -10.41 21.95 -1.60
N THR A 107 -10.21 22.68 -0.52
CA THR A 107 -11.01 22.51 0.69
C THR A 107 -12.47 22.82 0.34
N ILE A 108 -13.42 22.23 1.08
CA ILE A 108 -14.86 22.46 0.85
C ILE A 108 -15.18 23.97 0.78
N ASN A 109 -14.49 24.78 1.58
CA ASN A 109 -14.67 26.23 1.60
C ASN A 109 -14.22 26.92 0.30
N GLU A 110 -13.13 26.47 -0.31
CA GLU A 110 -12.65 27.01 -1.58
C GLU A 110 -13.59 26.63 -2.74
N ILE A 111 -14.15 25.42 -2.71
CA ILE A 111 -15.16 24.99 -3.70
C ILE A 111 -16.43 25.85 -3.57
N LEU A 112 -16.87 26.13 -2.34
CA LEU A 112 -18.04 26.96 -2.08
C LEU A 112 -17.82 28.42 -2.51
N SER A 113 -16.63 28.98 -2.32
CA SER A 113 -16.33 30.34 -2.79
C SER A 113 -16.33 30.43 -4.31
N ASP A 114 -15.78 29.42 -5.00
CA ASP A 114 -15.72 29.38 -6.46
C ASP A 114 -17.12 29.30 -7.08
N LEU A 115 -18.00 28.45 -6.54
CA LEU A 115 -19.40 28.33 -6.98
C LEU A 115 -20.16 29.64 -6.79
N LYS A 116 -20.00 30.29 -5.64
CA LYS A 116 -20.66 31.56 -5.35
C LYS A 116 -20.22 32.67 -6.31
N SER A 117 -18.91 32.73 -6.62
CA SER A 117 -18.39 33.66 -7.62
C SER A 117 -18.94 33.40 -9.02
N TYR A 118 -19.15 32.13 -9.38
CA TYR A 118 -19.71 31.75 -10.68
C TYR A 118 -21.19 32.15 -10.81
N GLU A 119 -21.99 31.95 -9.75
CA GLU A 119 -23.40 32.36 -9.73
C GLU A 119 -23.53 33.89 -9.85
N ASP A 120 -22.73 34.66 -9.12
CA ASP A 120 -22.74 36.13 -9.19
C ASP A 120 -22.39 36.65 -10.61
N GLN A 121 -21.48 35.97 -11.29
CA GLN A 121 -21.12 36.28 -12.69
C GLN A 121 -22.26 35.96 -13.66
N ILE A 122 -22.93 34.82 -13.52
CA ILE A 122 -24.08 34.46 -14.38
C ILE A 122 -25.25 35.41 -14.15
N ILE A 123 -25.55 35.76 -12.90
CA ILE A 123 -26.62 36.70 -12.54
C ILE A 123 -26.31 38.10 -13.10
N SER A 124 -25.05 38.54 -13.04
CA SER A 124 -24.64 39.82 -13.62
C SER A 124 -24.70 39.84 -15.16
N ARG A 125 -24.44 38.69 -15.80
CA ARG A 125 -24.43 38.56 -17.27
C ARG A 125 -25.84 38.41 -17.88
N ASN A 126 -26.79 37.88 -17.12
CA ASN A 126 -28.19 37.72 -17.52
C ASN A 126 -29.10 38.90 -17.11
N LYS A 127 -28.55 39.95 -16.50
CA LYS A 127 -29.20 41.26 -16.41
C LYS A 127 -28.94 42.06 -17.70
N ILE A 128 -29.63 41.67 -18.77
CA ILE A 128 -29.95 42.54 -19.92
C ILE A 128 -31.44 42.37 -20.19
#